data_AF-A0A9D7XCL9-F1
#
_entry.id   AF-A0A9D7XCL9-F1
#
_cell.length_a   1.000
_cell.length_b   1.000
_cell.length_c   1.000
_cell.angle_alpha   90.00
_cell.angle_beta   90.00
_cell.angle_gamma   90.00
#
_symmetry.space_group_name_H-M   'P 1'
#
loop_
_entity.id
_entity.type
_entity.pdbx_description
1 polymer ?
#
loop_
_entity_poly.entity_id
_entity_poly.type
_entity_poly.pdbx_seq_one_letter_code
_entity_poly.pdbx_strand_id
1 'polypeptide(L)'
;MPRAWRSLISPRQSVDFARALNTRTKTDRVDARMLLQYLERMPFERWHPPGNHLMELRTIARYLAGLTDQLTATRNQLHACVAQAAHQGS
;
A
#
# COMPACT_ATOMS: atom_id res chain seq x y z
N MET A 1 14.99 0.35 -11.41
CA MET A 1 14.04 -0.69 -11.88
C MET A 1 13.01 -0.94 -10.77
N PRO A 2 11.73 -0.52 -10.84
CA PRO A 2 10.77 -0.93 -9.83
C PRO A 2 10.13 -2.26 -10.23
N ARG A 3 10.56 -3.34 -9.59
CA ARG A 3 9.84 -4.63 -9.57
C ARG A 3 8.80 -4.59 -8.46
N ALA A 4 7.60 -4.13 -8.77
CA ALA A 4 6.44 -4.27 -7.89
C ALA A 4 5.41 -5.17 -8.56
N TRP A 5 5.43 -6.46 -8.22
CA TRP A 5 4.40 -7.40 -8.62
C TRP A 5 3.14 -7.06 -7.85
N ARG A 6 2.28 -6.21 -8.42
CA ARG A 6 0.96 -5.98 -7.86
C ARG A 6 0.11 -7.18 -8.27
N SER A 7 -0.18 -8.07 -7.31
CA SER A 7 -1.21 -9.09 -7.48
C SER A 7 -2.49 -8.41 -7.98
N LEU A 8 -3.01 -8.86 -9.13
CA LEU A 8 -4.29 -8.40 -9.68
C LEU A 8 -5.46 -8.75 -8.75
N ILE A 9 -5.27 -9.76 -7.90
CA ILE A 9 -6.26 -10.23 -6.94
C ILE A 9 -6.06 -9.49 -5.62
N SER A 10 -7.12 -8.81 -5.16
CA SER A 10 -7.14 -8.20 -3.83
C SER A 10 -7.53 -9.22 -2.75
N PRO A 11 -7.09 -9.05 -1.49
CA PRO A 11 -7.45 -9.97 -0.40
C PRO A 11 -8.96 -10.16 -0.25
N ARG A 12 -9.74 -9.09 -0.47
CA ARG A 12 -11.20 -9.14 -0.42
C ARG A 12 -11.78 -10.05 -1.51
N GLN A 13 -11.33 -9.91 -2.75
CA GLN A 13 -11.78 -10.75 -3.87
C GLN A 13 -11.50 -12.24 -3.62
N SER A 14 -10.33 -12.53 -3.04
CA SER A 14 -9.96 -13.89 -2.66
C SER A 14 -10.87 -14.49 -1.58
N VAL A 15 -11.20 -13.71 -0.55
CA VAL A 15 -12.10 -14.14 0.54
C VAL A 15 -13.53 -14.37 0.03
N ASP A 16 -14.06 -13.45 -0.78
CA ASP A 16 -15.41 -13.55 -1.32
C ASP A 16 -15.56 -14.77 -2.25
N PHE A 17 -14.52 -15.08 -3.04
CA PHE A 17 -14.53 -16.28 -3.90
C PHE A 17 -14.41 -17.58 -3.09
N ALA A 18 -13.60 -17.62 -2.03
CA ALA A 18 -13.52 -18.77 -1.13
C ALA A 18 -14.88 -19.07 -0.46
N ARG A 19 -15.64 -18.03 -0.11
CA ARG A 19 -17.02 -18.17 0.39
C ARG A 19 -17.96 -18.71 -0.67
N ALA A 20 -17.88 -18.21 -1.91
CA ALA A 20 -18.70 -18.71 -3.02
C ALA A 20 -18.43 -20.19 -3.32
N LEU A 21 -17.20 -20.67 -3.13
CA LEU A 21 -16.83 -22.08 -3.25
C LEU A 21 -17.17 -22.92 -2.00
N ASN A 22 -17.79 -22.33 -0.96
CA ASN A 22 -18.06 -22.96 0.34
C ASN A 22 -16.81 -23.66 0.94
N THR A 23 -15.63 -23.09 0.71
CA THR A 23 -14.36 -23.67 1.16
C THR A 23 -14.14 -23.31 2.63
N ARG A 24 -14.20 -24.32 3.52
CA ARG A 24 -14.08 -24.15 4.98
C ARG A 24 -12.69 -24.43 5.54
N THR A 25 -11.79 -24.95 4.70
CA THR A 25 -10.44 -25.36 5.11
C THR A 25 -9.40 -24.47 4.46
N LYS A 26 -8.57 -23.82 5.26
CA LYS A 26 -7.48 -22.98 4.79
C LYS A 26 -6.16 -23.74 4.90
N THR A 27 -5.67 -24.24 3.76
CA THR A 27 -4.31 -24.77 3.62
C THR A 27 -3.70 -24.17 2.37
N ASP A 28 -2.37 -24.04 2.32
CA ASP A 28 -1.70 -23.42 1.17
C ASP A 28 -2.04 -24.11 -0.16
N ARG A 29 -2.22 -25.44 -0.15
CA ARG A 29 -2.69 -26.21 -1.32
C ARG A 29 -4.11 -25.86 -1.75
N VAL A 30 -5.02 -25.67 -0.79
CA VAL A 30 -6.41 -25.30 -1.07
C VAL A 30 -6.49 -23.86 -1.57
N ASP A 31 -5.73 -22.95 -0.96
CA ASP A 31 -5.66 -21.55 -1.36
C ASP A 31 -5.06 -21.41 -2.78
N ALA A 32 -3.99 -22.12 -3.10
CA ALA A 32 -3.40 -22.11 -4.45
C ALA A 32 -4.38 -22.61 -5.52
N ARG A 33 -5.12 -23.70 -5.22
CA ARG A 33 -6.14 -24.24 -6.12
C ARG A 33 -7.34 -23.30 -6.27
N MET A 34 -7.72 -22.62 -5.19
CA MET A 34 -8.78 -21.62 -5.21
C MET A 34 -8.38 -20.41 -6.06
N LEU A 35 -7.15 -19.91 -5.92
CA LEU A 35 -6.64 -18.82 -6.77
C LEU A 35 -6.57 -19.22 -8.25
N LEU A 36 -6.18 -20.45 -8.58
CA LEU A 36 -6.20 -20.93 -9.96
C LEU A 36 -7.62 -20.93 -10.54
N GLN A 37 -8.60 -21.49 -9.81
CA GLN A 37 -10.00 -21.49 -10.24
C GLN A 37 -10.57 -20.07 -10.37
N TYR A 38 -10.12 -19.14 -9.53
CA TYR A 38 -10.48 -17.74 -9.64
C TYR A 38 -9.91 -17.14 -10.93
N LEU A 39 -8.64 -17.43 -11.23
CA LEU A 39 -7.93 -16.99 -12.43
C LEU A 39 -8.56 -17.52 -13.73
N GLU A 40 -9.07 -18.75 -13.72
CA GLU A 40 -9.71 -19.37 -14.89
C GLU A 40 -11.14 -18.86 -15.16
N ARG A 41 -11.87 -18.43 -14.13
CA ARG A 41 -13.31 -18.13 -14.23
C ARG A 41 -13.64 -16.66 -14.42
N MET A 42 -12.77 -15.75 -14.00
CA MET A 42 -13.05 -14.31 -14.09
C MET A 42 -12.51 -13.73 -15.40
N PRO A 43 -13.21 -12.75 -16.01
CA PRO A 43 -12.75 -12.08 -17.22
C PRO A 43 -11.63 -11.09 -16.87
N PHE A 44 -10.41 -11.59 -16.63
CA PHE A 44 -9.28 -10.71 -16.35
C PHE A 44 -8.90 -9.91 -17.58
N GLU A 45 -8.87 -8.59 -17.41
CA GLU A 45 -8.24 -7.72 -18.38
C GLU A 45 -6.73 -7.75 -18.20
N ARG A 46 -6.01 -7.61 -19.32
CA ARG A 46 -4.56 -7.43 -19.28
C ARG A 46 -4.25 -6.19 -18.43
N TRP A 47 -3.32 -6.34 -17.50
CA TRP A 47 -2.86 -5.20 -16.71
C TRP A 47 -2.21 -4.17 -17.64
N HIS A 48 -2.73 -2.95 -17.62
CA HIS A 48 -2.13 -1.81 -18.28
C HIS A 48 -1.36 -0.98 -17.25
N PRO A 49 -0.05 -0.76 -17.44
CA PRO A 49 0.69 0.14 -16.57
C PRO A 49 0.07 1.54 -16.63
N PRO A 50 0.06 2.29 -15.52
CA PRO A 50 -0.35 3.68 -15.55
C PRO A 50 0.60 4.47 -16.46
N GLY A 51 0.07 5.44 -17.21
CA GLY A 51 0.86 6.26 -18.11
C GLY A 51 1.98 7.03 -17.39
N ASN A 52 3.04 7.39 -18.13
CA ASN A 52 4.22 8.07 -17.58
C ASN A 52 3.87 9.33 -16.77
N HIS A 53 2.93 10.14 -17.25
CA HIS A 53 2.43 11.33 -16.55
C HIS A 53 1.86 11.03 -15.14
N LEU A 54 1.18 9.89 -14.96
CA LEU A 54 0.69 9.47 -13.63
C LEU A 54 1.83 9.07 -12.71
N MET A 55 2.89 8.46 -13.25
CA MET A 55 4.08 8.10 -12.48
C MET A 55 4.88 9.33 -12.05
N GLU A 56 4.98 10.34 -12.92
CA GLU A 56 5.57 11.63 -12.61
C GLU A 56 4.78 12.35 -11.52
N LEU A 57 3.46 12.48 -11.69
CA LEU A 57 2.58 13.08 -10.67
C LEU A 57 2.71 12.37 -9.32
N ARG A 58 2.71 11.03 -9.30
CA ARG A 58 2.90 10.25 -8.07
C ARG A 58 4.27 10.49 -7.44
N THR A 59 5.28 10.78 -8.23
CA THR A 59 6.63 11.08 -7.73
C THR A 59 6.68 12.45 -7.08
N ILE A 60 6.09 13.46 -7.74
CA ILE A 60 5.95 14.81 -7.19
C ILE A 60 5.13 14.79 -5.90
N ALA A 61 3.99 14.09 -5.88
CA ALA A 61 3.13 13.98 -4.70
C ALA A 61 3.86 13.34 -3.50
N ARG A 62 4.63 12.27 -3.73
CA ARG A 62 5.45 11.65 -2.68
C ARG A 62 6.55 12.58 -2.17
N TYR A 63 7.16 13.35 -3.07
CA TYR A 63 8.17 14.32 -2.69
C TYR A 63 7.58 15.42 -1.80
N LEU A 64 6.42 15.98 -2.15
CA LEU A 64 5.70 16.96 -1.34
C LEU A 64 5.31 16.43 0.04
N ALA A 65 4.83 15.19 0.11
CA ALA A 65 4.53 14.53 1.38
C ALA A 65 5.79 14.44 2.27
N GLY A 66 6.92 14.00 1.70
CA GLY A 66 8.19 13.93 2.43
C GLY A 66 8.68 15.29 2.95
N LEU A 67 8.54 16.36 2.17
CA LEU A 67 8.86 17.71 2.63
C LEU A 67 7.93 18.17 3.76
N THR A 68 6.66 17.80 3.70
CA THR A 68 5.68 18.14 4.75
C THR A 68 6.01 17.44 6.06
N ASP A 69 6.42 16.17 6.00
CA ASP A 69 6.86 15.40 7.16
C ASP A 69 8.13 16.00 7.79
N GLN A 70 9.11 16.40 6.95
CA GLN A 70 10.33 17.05 7.40
C GLN A 70 10.06 18.40 8.07
N LEU A 71 9.16 19.21 7.48
CA LEU A 71 8.73 20.48 8.07
C LEU A 71 8.07 20.27 9.44
N THR A 72 7.25 19.22 9.56
CA THR A 72 6.60 18.88 10.83
C THR A 72 7.63 18.45 11.88
N ALA A 73 8.58 17.58 11.49
CA ALA A 73 9.64 17.13 12.39
C ALA A 73 10.52 18.27 12.90
N THR A 74 10.93 19.18 12.00
CA THR A 74 11.75 20.34 12.36
C THR A 74 11.02 21.33 13.27
N ARG A 75 9.73 21.57 13.05
CA ARG A 75 8.90 22.36 13.98
C ARG A 75 8.84 21.71 15.36
N ASN A 76 8.61 20.40 15.42
CA ASN A 76 8.56 19.67 16.69
C ASN A 76 9.90 19.76 17.44
N GLN A 77 11.03 19.66 16.73
CA GLN A 77 12.36 19.84 17.31
C GLN A 77 12.57 21.25 17.87
N LEU A 78 12.15 22.29 17.15
CA LEU A 78 12.23 23.67 17.62
C LEU A 78 11.40 23.87 18.90
N HIS A 79 10.16 23.40 18.91
CA HIS A 79 9.29 23.49 20.08
C HIS A 79 9.91 22.79 21.31
N ALA A 80 10.51 21.60 21.11
CA ALA A 80 11.18 20.88 22.18
C ALA A 80 12.40 21.65 22.72
N CYS A 81 13.22 22.23 21.84
CA CYS A 81 14.38 23.05 22.22
C CYS A 81 13.97 24.28 23.04
N VAL A 82 12.93 24.99 22.59
CA VAL A 82 12.38 26.16 23.32
C VAL A 82 11.85 25.76 24.69
N ALA A 83 11.11 24.65 24.78
CA ALA A 83 10.59 24.15 26.05
C ALA A 83 11.72 23.75 27.02
N GLN A 84 12.80 23.12 26.52
CA GLN A 84 13.97 22.79 27.33
C GLN A 84 14.69 24.04 27.85
N ALA A 85 14.87 25.06 27.00
CA ALA A 85 15.50 26.31 27.40
C ALA A 85 14.69 27.05 28.49
N ALA A 86 13.36 27.01 28.41
CA ALA A 86 12.48 27.59 29.43
C ALA A 86 12.59 26.87 30.79
N HIS A 87 12.79 25.55 30.80
CA HIS A 87 12.95 24.77 32.04
C HIS A 87 14.31 24.94 32.74
N GLN A 88 15.37 25.29 32.00
CA GLN A 88 16.72 25.47 32.57
C GLN A 88 16.95 26.87 33.16
N GLY A 89 16.06 27.83 32.87
CA GLY A 89 16.13 29.21 33.37
C GLY A 89 15.30 29.49 34.63
N SER A 90 14.76 28.46 35.28
CA SER A 90 14.09 28.51 36.60
C SER A 90 14.92 27.77 37.64
#